data_AF-A0A8B8B178-F1
#
_entry.id   AF-A0A8B8B178-F1
#
_cell.length_a   1.000
_cell.length_b   1.000
_cell.length_c   1.000
_cell.angle_alpha   90.00
_cell.angle_beta   90.00
_cell.angle_gamma   90.00
#
_symmetry.space_group_name_H-M   'P 1'
#
loop_
_entity.id
_entity.type
_entity.pdbx_description
1 polymer ?
#
loop_
_entity_poly.entity_id
_entity_poly.type
_entity_poly.pdbx_seq_one_letter_code
_entity_poly.pdbx_strand_id
1 'polypeptide(L)'
;MRSRVLLYVFFCILLFSLAQAWWSRSGSRSSSSRSSRSNTRSSATRRTTTTRKPSTNRGWFWGSRATSKVTTPPKKATIPPIRTKPTIKPTTKKNKGWPWTNRSKTTKKVMPKKTATPSTPTTKPTTTKNKGWWFGRNSKKGKVSGTKIGKVASDLEGSTDYSTSKPWRKNKKYEGQDKCNLYVYDVLKKTKADPPERFPGLGDRPIGANEWADPNSTYLKNNKHFRLVDPSEPLQEGDIIAFGRKSTSGHVGIVAKDTSRYISAGAEKVENKPIPNDDTKEEEKIFRTTVWRYVE
;
A
#
# COMPACT_ATOMS: atom_id res chain seq x y z
N MET A 1 15.16 -6.55 -49.39
CA MET A 1 15.11 -6.97 -47.96
C MET A 1 16.47 -7.12 -47.28
N ARG A 2 17.58 -7.43 -47.98
CA ARG A 2 18.90 -7.65 -47.34
C ARG A 2 19.59 -6.41 -46.75
N SER A 3 19.33 -5.22 -47.30
CA SER A 3 20.00 -3.97 -46.87
C SER A 3 19.54 -3.46 -45.49
N ARG A 4 18.26 -3.68 -45.12
CA ARG A 4 17.73 -3.26 -43.81
C ARG A 4 18.25 -4.10 -42.64
N VAL A 5 18.57 -5.38 -42.88
CA VAL A 5 19.12 -6.28 -41.86
C VAL A 5 20.57 -5.90 -41.55
N LEU A 6 21.37 -5.58 -42.58
CA LEU A 6 22.74 -5.10 -42.41
C LEU A 6 22.81 -3.80 -41.61
N LEU A 7 21.89 -2.87 -41.84
CA LEU A 7 21.83 -1.60 -41.13
C LEU A 7 21.48 -1.78 -39.65
N TYR A 8 20.60 -2.73 -39.32
CA TYR A 8 20.29 -3.10 -37.93
C TYR A 8 21.48 -3.75 -37.22
N VAL A 9 22.18 -4.67 -37.89
CA VAL A 9 23.37 -5.32 -37.30
C VAL A 9 24.47 -4.29 -37.02
N PHE A 10 24.70 -3.37 -37.97
CA PHE A 10 25.70 -2.31 -37.80
C PHE A 10 25.33 -1.36 -36.64
N PHE A 11 24.06 -0.99 -36.52
CA PHE A 11 23.57 -0.15 -35.43
C PHE A 11 23.72 -0.84 -34.06
N CYS A 12 23.44 -2.14 -33.96
CA CYS A 12 23.63 -2.91 -32.74
C CYS A 12 25.11 -2.99 -32.31
N ILE A 13 26.04 -3.17 -33.26
CA ILE A 13 27.48 -3.18 -32.98
C ILE A 13 27.93 -1.81 -32.45
N LEU A 14 27.49 -0.72 -33.09
CA LEU A 14 27.83 0.65 -32.67
C LEU A 14 27.37 0.94 -31.22
N LEU A 15 26.14 0.55 -30.87
CA LEU A 15 25.61 0.73 -29.52
C LEU A 15 26.39 -0.09 -28.48
N PHE A 16 26.84 -1.30 -28.83
CA PHE A 16 27.62 -2.15 -27.94
C PHE A 16 29.01 -1.56 -27.66
N SER A 17 29.67 -1.00 -28.68
CA SER A 17 30.96 -0.32 -28.53
C SER A 17 30.86 0.94 -27.66
N LEU A 18 29.78 1.72 -27.80
CA LEU A 18 29.54 2.91 -26.96
C LEU A 18 29.28 2.54 -25.49
N ALA A 19 28.58 1.44 -25.24
CA ALA A 19 28.33 0.96 -23.87
C ALA A 19 29.62 0.50 -23.16
N GLN A 20 30.51 -0.20 -23.88
CA GLN A 20 31.82 -0.61 -23.36
C GLN A 20 32.70 0.59 -22.99
N ALA A 21 32.75 1.62 -23.84
CA ALA A 21 33.53 2.83 -23.59
C ALA A 21 33.04 3.61 -22.34
N TRP A 22 31.73 3.57 -22.06
CA TRP A 22 31.17 4.25 -20.89
C TRP A 22 31.49 3.51 -19.58
N TRP A 23 31.50 2.18 -19.59
CA TRP A 23 31.81 1.37 -18.42
C TRP A 23 33.28 1.53 -17.98
N SER A 24 34.22 1.59 -18.94
CA SER A 24 35.65 1.77 -18.63
C SER A 24 35.97 3.11 -17.99
N ARG A 25 35.11 4.13 -18.13
CA ARG A 25 35.35 5.47 -17.55
C ARG A 25 34.89 5.60 -16.10
N SER A 26 34.03 4.71 -15.61
CA SER A 26 33.52 4.74 -14.23
C SER A 26 34.38 4.03 -13.18
N GLY A 27 35.44 3.32 -13.58
CA GLY A 27 36.21 2.44 -12.69
C GLY A 27 37.35 3.07 -11.87
N SER A 28 37.74 4.32 -12.14
CA SER A 28 38.98 4.89 -11.58
C SER A 28 38.71 5.99 -10.54
N ARG A 29 38.21 5.62 -9.36
CA ARG A 29 38.37 6.42 -8.13
C ARG A 29 38.85 5.52 -7.00
N SER A 30 40.16 5.33 -6.99
CA SER A 30 40.94 4.87 -5.84
C SER A 30 40.88 5.92 -4.72
N SER A 31 40.32 5.55 -3.57
CA SER A 31 40.50 6.31 -2.33
C SER A 31 41.68 5.74 -1.57
N SER A 32 42.82 6.39 -1.76
CA SER A 32 44.03 6.28 -0.96
C SER A 32 43.75 6.55 0.51
N SER A 33 44.36 5.72 1.35
CA SER A 33 44.57 5.87 2.78
C SER A 33 45.20 7.23 3.14
N ARG A 34 44.72 7.85 4.23
CA ARG A 34 45.53 8.78 5.02
C ARG A 34 45.16 8.67 6.49
N SER A 35 46.18 8.37 7.28
CA SER A 35 46.16 8.26 8.72
C SER A 35 46.37 9.61 9.38
N SER A 36 46.06 9.63 10.69
CA SER A 36 46.67 10.40 11.77
C SER A 36 46.16 11.81 12.14
N ARG A 37 46.06 11.97 13.49
CA ARG A 37 46.04 13.19 14.32
C ARG A 37 44.75 14.02 14.32
N SER A 38 44.30 14.66 15.40
CA SER A 38 44.69 14.72 16.83
C SER A 38 43.61 15.54 17.56
N ASN A 39 43.49 15.33 18.87
CA ASN A 39 42.89 16.20 19.89
C ASN A 39 42.42 17.61 19.48
N THR A 40 41.18 17.97 19.84
CA THR A 40 40.85 19.27 20.44
C THR A 40 39.43 19.29 21.04
N ARG A 41 39.38 19.20 22.38
CA ARG A 41 38.68 20.14 23.28
C ARG A 41 37.44 20.85 22.70
N SER A 42 36.24 20.38 23.05
CA SER A 42 35.01 21.15 22.84
C SER A 42 34.53 21.74 24.16
N SER A 43 34.69 23.04 24.25
CA SER A 43 34.22 23.95 25.28
C SER A 43 32.69 23.93 25.40
N ALA A 44 32.20 23.94 26.63
CA ALA A 44 30.81 24.21 26.95
C ALA A 44 30.43 25.63 26.47
N THR A 45 29.44 25.74 25.58
CA THR A 45 28.80 27.03 25.29
C THR A 45 27.38 27.02 25.85
N ARG A 46 27.29 27.75 26.95
CA ARG A 46 26.13 28.21 27.72
C ARG A 46 25.10 28.86 26.79
N ARG A 47 23.89 28.30 26.67
CA ARG A 47 22.74 28.95 26.03
C ARG A 47 21.98 29.76 27.07
N THR A 48 22.02 31.08 26.93
CA THR A 48 21.24 32.04 27.70
C THR A 48 19.79 32.06 27.23
N THR A 49 18.88 31.91 28.18
CA THR A 49 17.44 32.14 28.06
C THR A 49 17.16 33.64 27.89
N THR A 50 16.50 34.03 26.81
CA THR A 50 15.96 35.39 26.64
C THR A 50 14.43 35.32 26.73
N THR A 51 13.94 35.77 27.88
CA THR A 51 12.52 35.96 28.21
C THR A 51 12.01 37.20 27.47
N ARG A 52 11.07 37.05 26.52
CA ARG A 52 10.41 38.18 25.86
C ARG A 52 8.99 38.31 26.41
N LYS A 53 8.75 39.45 27.09
CA LYS A 53 7.45 39.87 27.65
C LYS A 53 6.42 40.19 26.54
N PRO A 54 5.12 40.05 26.83
CA PRO A 54 4.05 40.31 25.88
C PRO A 54 3.79 41.81 25.67
N SER A 55 3.45 42.15 24.42
CA SER A 55 2.99 43.46 23.95
C SER A 55 1.53 43.69 24.36
N THR A 56 1.28 44.86 24.93
CA THR A 56 -0.04 45.36 25.30
C THR A 56 -0.66 46.19 24.16
N ASN A 57 -1.84 45.73 23.73
CA ASN A 57 -3.08 46.49 23.50
C ASN A 57 -3.04 47.95 23.00
N ARG A 58 -3.79 48.20 21.91
CA ARG A 58 -4.81 49.27 21.81
C ARG A 58 -5.67 49.09 20.56
N GLY A 59 -6.83 48.44 20.72
CA GLY A 59 -7.95 48.51 19.77
C GLY A 59 -9.03 49.43 20.33
N TRP A 60 -9.47 50.39 19.53
CA TRP A 60 -10.62 51.25 19.81
C TRP A 60 -11.88 50.53 19.30
N PHE A 61 -12.84 50.27 20.19
CA PHE A 61 -14.17 49.83 19.79
C PHE A 61 -15.20 50.53 20.69
N TRP A 62 -16.08 51.31 20.07
CA TRP A 62 -17.18 52.02 20.73
C TRP A 62 -18.46 51.18 20.67
N GLY A 63 -19.15 51.14 21.81
CA GLY A 63 -20.62 51.19 21.88
C GLY A 63 -21.41 49.90 21.65
N SER A 64 -21.94 49.31 22.72
CA SER A 64 -23.40 49.31 23.00
C SER A 64 -23.73 48.62 24.32
N ARG A 65 -24.62 49.27 25.09
CA ARG A 65 -25.19 48.83 26.37
C ARG A 65 -26.08 47.59 26.20
N ALA A 66 -26.01 46.66 27.15
CA ALA A 66 -27.17 45.88 27.60
C ALA A 66 -26.98 45.37 29.04
N THR A 67 -27.76 45.95 29.93
CA THR A 67 -28.38 45.42 31.16
C THR A 67 -27.75 44.25 31.92
N SER A 68 -27.41 44.55 33.17
CA SER A 68 -27.03 43.68 34.28
C SER A 68 -28.04 42.56 34.58
N LYS A 69 -27.55 41.32 34.74
CA LYS A 69 -28.20 40.28 35.55
C LYS A 69 -27.21 39.70 36.54
N VAL A 70 -27.68 39.63 37.77
CA VAL A 70 -26.97 39.24 38.99
C VAL A 70 -26.47 37.80 38.92
N THR A 71 -25.20 37.64 39.29
CA THR A 71 -24.42 36.41 39.34
C THR A 71 -24.71 35.63 40.62
N THR A 72 -25.10 34.35 40.49
CA THR A 72 -24.81 33.33 41.53
C THR A 72 -23.53 32.57 41.16
N PRO A 73 -22.56 32.41 42.09
CA PRO A 73 -21.29 31.76 41.78
C PRO A 73 -21.45 30.24 41.61
N PRO A 74 -20.82 29.61 40.61
CA PRO A 74 -20.81 28.16 40.50
C PRO A 74 -19.92 27.52 41.58
N LYS A 75 -20.43 26.43 42.17
CA LYS A 75 -19.70 25.55 43.09
C LYS A 75 -18.39 25.08 42.46
N LYS A 76 -17.30 25.31 43.18
CA LYS A 76 -15.94 24.86 42.88
C LYS A 76 -15.92 23.33 42.77
N ALA A 77 -15.74 22.82 41.55
CA ALA A 77 -15.56 21.39 41.31
C ALA A 77 -14.19 20.95 41.81
N THR A 78 -14.17 20.02 42.76
CA THR A 78 -12.97 19.35 43.27
C THR A 78 -12.42 18.44 42.17
N ILE A 79 -11.27 18.80 41.61
CA ILE A 79 -10.53 17.98 40.64
C ILE A 79 -9.85 16.83 41.41
N PRO A 80 -10.15 15.55 41.11
CA PRO A 80 -9.41 14.44 41.71
C PRO A 80 -7.96 14.42 41.22
N PRO A 81 -7.00 13.99 42.05
CA PRO A 81 -5.59 14.01 41.71
C PRO A 81 -5.30 13.14 40.47
N ILE A 82 -4.52 13.72 39.55
CA ILE A 82 -3.99 13.07 38.36
C ILE A 82 -3.06 11.93 38.82
N ARG A 83 -3.50 10.68 38.60
CA ARG A 83 -2.71 9.48 38.81
C ARG A 83 -1.58 9.45 37.78
N THR A 84 -0.38 9.81 38.20
CA THR A 84 0.84 9.69 37.40
C THR A 84 1.09 8.22 37.07
N LYS A 85 1.18 7.90 35.77
CA LYS A 85 1.58 6.57 35.29
C LYS A 85 3.05 6.33 35.65
N PRO A 86 3.43 5.10 36.08
CA PRO A 86 4.82 4.77 36.33
C PRO A 86 5.63 4.81 35.03
N THR A 87 6.74 5.54 35.08
CA THR A 87 7.77 5.59 34.04
C THR A 87 8.41 4.21 33.90
N ILE A 88 8.07 3.50 32.83
CA ILE A 88 8.71 2.22 32.48
C ILE A 88 10.08 2.54 31.85
N LYS A 89 11.16 2.12 32.54
CA LYS A 89 12.52 2.19 32.02
C LYS A 89 12.66 1.34 30.74
N PRO A 90 13.36 1.81 29.69
CA PRO A 90 13.62 0.99 28.52
C PRO A 90 14.67 -0.08 28.85
N THR A 91 14.24 -1.34 28.92
CA THR A 91 15.17 -2.48 28.88
C THR A 91 15.60 -2.72 27.44
N THR A 92 16.85 -2.39 27.12
CA THR A 92 17.52 -2.80 25.88
C THR A 92 17.76 -4.31 25.91
N LYS A 93 16.88 -5.10 25.29
CA LYS A 93 17.17 -6.49 24.94
C LYS A 93 17.80 -6.55 23.55
N LYS A 94 19.11 -6.81 23.54
CA LYS A 94 19.91 -7.25 22.39
C LYS A 94 19.31 -8.56 21.85
N ASN A 95 18.57 -8.51 20.75
CA ASN A 95 18.17 -9.72 20.03
C ASN A 95 19.41 -10.28 19.30
N LYS A 96 20.08 -11.24 19.94
CA LYS A 96 20.95 -12.19 19.25
C LYS A 96 20.06 -13.12 18.41
N GLY A 97 20.53 -13.42 17.21
CA GLY A 97 19.79 -14.15 16.18
C GLY A 97 19.24 -15.48 16.65
N TRP A 98 18.14 -15.88 16.04
CA TRP A 98 17.58 -17.22 16.18
C TRP A 98 17.90 -18.03 14.91
N PRO A 99 18.53 -19.20 15.05
CA PRO A 99 18.76 -20.11 13.94
C PRO A 99 17.47 -20.86 13.60
N TRP A 100 17.36 -21.20 12.32
CA TRP A 100 16.39 -22.15 11.80
C TRP A 100 16.61 -23.53 12.42
N THR A 101 15.53 -24.17 12.89
CA THR A 101 15.20 -25.62 12.75
C THR A 101 14.13 -26.01 13.77
N ASN A 102 13.04 -26.63 13.30
CA ASN A 102 12.56 -27.95 13.74
C ASN A 102 11.13 -28.25 13.29
N ARG A 103 11.06 -29.00 12.18
CA ARG A 103 10.31 -30.25 11.99
C ARG A 103 9.44 -30.67 13.20
N SER A 104 8.13 -30.43 13.13
CA SER A 104 7.16 -31.04 14.04
C SER A 104 6.58 -32.32 13.42
N LYS A 105 6.57 -33.35 14.26
CA LYS A 105 6.17 -34.73 13.99
C LYS A 105 4.64 -34.84 13.97
N THR A 106 4.15 -35.62 13.01
CA THR A 106 2.79 -36.16 12.92
C THR A 106 2.43 -36.96 14.16
N THR A 107 1.36 -36.55 14.85
CA THR A 107 0.61 -37.41 15.78
C THR A 107 -0.74 -37.75 15.15
N LYS A 108 -0.97 -39.05 14.92
CA LYS A 108 -2.26 -39.63 14.51
C LYS A 108 -3.27 -39.37 15.63
N LYS A 109 -4.33 -38.63 15.36
CA LYS A 109 -5.50 -38.49 16.24
C LYS A 109 -6.61 -39.39 15.72
N VAL A 110 -7.05 -40.33 16.57
CA VAL A 110 -8.19 -41.22 16.38
C VAL A 110 -9.47 -40.40 16.32
N MET A 111 -10.31 -40.62 15.30
CA MET A 111 -11.63 -39.99 15.15
C MET A 111 -12.71 -40.80 15.87
N PRO A 112 -13.60 -40.18 16.66
CA PRO A 112 -14.87 -40.78 17.04
C PRO A 112 -15.94 -40.61 15.95
N LYS A 113 -16.89 -41.54 16.01
CA LYS A 113 -17.95 -41.90 15.06
C LYS A 113 -19.02 -40.78 14.90
N LYS A 114 -19.48 -40.63 13.66
CA LYS A 114 -20.53 -39.70 13.16
C LYS A 114 -21.84 -39.73 13.95
N THR A 115 -22.39 -38.55 14.21
CA THR A 115 -23.84 -38.30 14.37
C THR A 115 -24.27 -37.34 13.26
N ALA A 116 -25.32 -37.70 12.52
CA ALA A 116 -25.81 -36.97 11.35
C ALA A 116 -26.78 -35.85 11.76
N THR A 117 -26.60 -34.67 11.17
CA THR A 117 -27.47 -33.49 11.30
C THR A 117 -27.66 -32.91 9.88
N PRO A 118 -28.85 -32.39 9.52
CA PRO A 118 -29.33 -32.34 8.14
C PRO A 118 -28.65 -31.26 7.28
N SER A 119 -28.51 -31.60 6.00
CA SER A 119 -27.81 -30.84 4.96
C SER A 119 -28.60 -29.63 4.47
N THR A 120 -28.02 -28.43 4.64
CA THR A 120 -28.38 -27.21 3.92
C THR A 120 -27.86 -27.29 2.47
N PRO A 121 -28.64 -26.90 1.44
CA PRO A 121 -28.22 -27.00 0.05
C PRO A 121 -27.03 -26.07 -0.23
N THR A 122 -25.87 -26.68 -0.49
CA THR A 122 -24.65 -26.01 -0.91
C THR A 122 -24.65 -25.88 -2.43
N THR A 123 -24.96 -24.70 -2.95
CA THR A 123 -24.73 -24.37 -4.36
C THR A 123 -23.22 -24.31 -4.63
N LYS A 124 -22.70 -25.32 -5.34
CA LYS A 124 -21.32 -25.35 -5.84
C LYS A 124 -21.08 -24.19 -6.80
N PRO A 125 -20.05 -23.35 -6.61
CA PRO A 125 -19.64 -22.41 -7.62
C PRO A 125 -18.97 -23.16 -8.78
N THR A 126 -19.57 -23.06 -9.97
CA THR A 126 -19.07 -23.63 -11.21
C THR A 126 -17.72 -22.99 -11.54
N THR A 127 -16.64 -23.74 -11.36
CA THR A 127 -15.27 -23.30 -11.70
C THR A 127 -15.11 -23.35 -13.22
N THR A 128 -15.41 -22.24 -13.88
CA THR A 128 -15.24 -22.12 -15.33
C THR A 128 -13.75 -22.01 -15.65
N LYS A 129 -13.13 -23.13 -16.03
CA LYS A 129 -11.77 -23.18 -16.58
C LYS A 129 -11.74 -22.47 -17.95
N ASN A 130 -11.46 -21.17 -17.96
CA ASN A 130 -11.15 -20.44 -19.19
C ASN A 130 -9.76 -20.85 -19.70
N LYS A 131 -9.72 -21.83 -20.60
CA LYS A 131 -8.54 -22.17 -21.40
C LYS A 131 -8.56 -21.36 -22.70
N GLY A 132 -7.47 -20.63 -22.95
CA GLY A 132 -7.06 -20.19 -24.28
C GLY A 132 -7.75 -18.92 -24.80
N TRP A 133 -7.16 -17.76 -24.53
CA TRP A 133 -7.47 -16.54 -25.29
C TRP A 133 -6.24 -16.13 -26.11
N TRP A 134 -6.32 -16.42 -27.40
CA TRP A 134 -5.47 -15.88 -28.45
C TRP A 134 -5.92 -14.46 -28.76
N PHE A 135 -5.05 -13.46 -28.55
CA PHE A 135 -5.32 -12.08 -28.98
C PHE A 135 -4.76 -11.85 -30.38
N GLY A 136 -5.62 -11.98 -31.38
CA GLY A 136 -5.43 -11.44 -32.71
C GLY A 136 -6.74 -10.84 -33.19
N ARG A 137 -6.97 -9.55 -32.90
CA ARG A 137 -7.91 -8.69 -33.63
C ARG A 137 -7.85 -7.24 -33.16
N ASN A 138 -7.72 -6.33 -34.13
CA ASN A 138 -7.80 -4.88 -34.03
C ASN A 138 -9.19 -4.43 -33.53
N SER A 139 -9.47 -4.57 -32.23
CA SER A 139 -10.62 -3.90 -31.62
C SER A 139 -10.26 -2.43 -31.42
N LYS A 140 -11.06 -1.49 -31.95
CA LYS A 140 -11.08 -0.09 -31.49
C LYS A 140 -10.88 -0.09 -29.97
N LYS A 141 -9.82 0.56 -29.47
CA LYS A 141 -9.51 0.60 -28.04
C LYS A 141 -10.70 1.24 -27.32
N GLY A 142 -11.64 0.42 -26.85
CA GLY A 142 -12.76 0.89 -26.06
C GLY A 142 -12.20 1.53 -24.81
N LYS A 143 -12.68 2.74 -24.50
CA LYS A 143 -12.34 3.48 -23.29
C LYS A 143 -12.51 2.57 -22.06
N VAL A 144 -11.50 2.47 -21.21
CA VAL A 144 -11.57 1.63 -20.02
C VAL A 144 -12.29 2.41 -18.93
N SER A 145 -13.50 1.98 -18.58
CA SER A 145 -14.28 2.60 -17.51
C SER A 145 -14.03 1.92 -16.15
N GLY A 146 -14.22 2.67 -15.06
CA GLY A 146 -14.20 2.14 -13.68
C GLY A 146 -15.16 0.95 -13.52
N THR A 147 -16.39 1.05 -14.04
CA THR A 147 -17.36 -0.06 -14.04
C THR A 147 -16.82 -1.35 -14.67
N LYS A 148 -15.99 -1.26 -15.72
CA LYS A 148 -15.36 -2.45 -16.32
C LYS A 148 -14.33 -3.07 -15.37
N ILE A 149 -13.57 -2.24 -14.64
CA ILE A 149 -12.62 -2.67 -13.61
C ILE A 149 -13.36 -3.36 -12.46
N GLY A 150 -14.41 -2.73 -11.92
CA GLY A 150 -15.23 -3.29 -10.85
C GLY A 150 -15.93 -4.59 -11.24
N LYS A 151 -16.44 -4.69 -12.47
CA LYS A 151 -17.02 -5.93 -13.00
C LYS A 151 -16.00 -7.07 -13.05
N VAL A 152 -14.82 -6.83 -13.63
CA VAL A 152 -13.77 -7.86 -13.69
C VAL A 152 -13.29 -8.27 -12.31
N ALA A 153 -13.24 -7.34 -11.35
CA ALA A 153 -12.95 -7.65 -9.95
C ALA A 153 -14.03 -8.57 -9.34
N SER A 154 -15.30 -8.24 -9.55
CA SER A 154 -16.45 -9.02 -9.07
C SER A 154 -16.48 -10.43 -9.67
N ASP A 155 -16.17 -10.57 -10.96
CA ASP A 155 -16.08 -11.87 -11.65
C ASP A 155 -14.98 -12.77 -11.07
N LEU A 156 -14.02 -12.22 -10.32
CA LEU A 156 -12.94 -12.96 -9.66
C LEU A 156 -13.22 -13.26 -8.17
N GLU A 157 -14.35 -12.80 -7.62
CA GLU A 157 -14.72 -13.08 -6.23
C GLU A 157 -14.75 -14.60 -5.97
N GLY A 158 -14.20 -15.02 -4.83
CA GLY A 158 -14.04 -16.43 -4.48
C GLY A 158 -12.89 -17.16 -5.18
N SER A 159 -12.19 -16.53 -6.14
CA SER A 159 -11.02 -17.14 -6.78
C SER A 159 -9.92 -17.40 -5.75
N THR A 160 -9.34 -18.60 -5.80
CA THR A 160 -8.21 -19.00 -4.96
C THR A 160 -6.87 -18.74 -5.64
N ASP A 161 -6.83 -18.23 -6.87
CA ASP A 161 -5.58 -18.03 -7.64
C ASP A 161 -4.66 -16.99 -7.01
N TYR A 162 -5.20 -16.15 -6.13
CA TYR A 162 -4.46 -15.13 -5.38
C TYR A 162 -4.28 -15.50 -3.90
N SER A 163 -4.60 -16.74 -3.50
CA SER A 163 -4.37 -17.21 -2.13
C SER A 163 -2.87 -17.17 -1.79
N THR A 164 -2.53 -17.00 -0.52
CA THR A 164 -1.14 -17.06 -0.04
C THR A 164 -0.49 -18.40 -0.38
N SER A 165 -1.25 -19.50 -0.29
CA SER A 165 -0.79 -20.87 -0.56
C SER A 165 -0.50 -21.19 -2.03
N LYS A 166 -0.92 -20.35 -2.98
CA LYS A 166 -0.64 -20.57 -4.41
C LYS A 166 0.45 -19.65 -4.94
N PRO A 167 1.19 -20.06 -5.97
CA PRO A 167 2.06 -19.14 -6.71
C PRO A 167 1.20 -18.12 -7.46
N TRP A 168 1.70 -16.90 -7.64
CA TRP A 168 1.09 -15.97 -8.58
C TRP A 168 1.48 -16.39 -10.00
N ARG A 169 0.49 -16.84 -10.78
CA ARG A 169 0.70 -17.48 -12.09
C ARG A 169 1.65 -18.67 -11.94
N LYS A 170 2.78 -18.69 -12.67
CA LYS A 170 3.82 -19.74 -12.57
C LYS A 170 4.99 -19.33 -11.65
N ASN A 171 4.93 -18.16 -11.02
CA ASN A 171 6.04 -17.63 -10.25
C ASN A 171 5.93 -18.03 -8.76
N LYS A 172 6.69 -19.07 -8.38
CA LYS A 172 6.76 -19.59 -7.01
C LYS A 172 7.29 -18.60 -5.98
N LYS A 173 7.97 -17.51 -6.40
CA LYS A 173 8.44 -16.46 -5.49
C LYS A 173 7.31 -15.87 -4.64
N TYR A 174 6.09 -15.81 -5.19
CA TYR A 174 4.94 -15.21 -4.52
C TYR A 174 4.13 -16.21 -3.68
N GLU A 175 4.50 -17.49 -3.65
CA GLU A 175 3.91 -18.46 -2.74
C GLU A 175 4.27 -18.10 -1.29
N GLY A 176 3.31 -18.21 -0.39
CA GLY A 176 3.40 -17.76 1.00
C GLY A 176 3.27 -16.24 1.22
N GLN A 177 3.02 -15.45 0.17
CA GLN A 177 2.90 -13.99 0.26
C GLN A 177 1.46 -13.52 0.01
N ASP A 178 1.08 -12.40 0.63
CA ASP A 178 -0.14 -11.66 0.30
C ASP A 178 -0.06 -11.12 -1.12
N LYS A 179 -1.15 -11.23 -1.88
CA LYS A 179 -1.19 -10.93 -3.32
C LYS A 179 -2.17 -9.84 -3.69
N CYS A 180 -2.62 -9.03 -2.74
CA CYS A 180 -3.59 -7.96 -2.97
C CYS A 180 -3.17 -6.98 -4.10
N ASN A 181 -1.90 -6.60 -4.17
CA ASN A 181 -1.38 -5.74 -5.23
C ASN A 181 -1.24 -6.46 -6.59
N LEU A 182 -0.92 -7.76 -6.57
CA LEU A 182 -0.85 -8.59 -7.79
C LEU A 182 -2.24 -8.81 -8.39
N TYR A 183 -3.24 -8.98 -7.52
CA TYR A 183 -4.65 -9.06 -7.90
C TYR A 183 -5.12 -7.80 -8.62
N VAL A 184 -4.89 -6.61 -8.02
CA VAL A 184 -5.24 -5.34 -8.64
C VAL A 184 -4.55 -5.18 -10.00
N TYR A 185 -3.26 -5.54 -10.09
CA TYR A 185 -2.52 -5.49 -11.34
C TYR A 185 -3.14 -6.37 -12.45
N ASP A 186 -3.49 -7.62 -12.12
CA ASP A 186 -4.10 -8.54 -13.09
C ASP A 186 -5.49 -8.09 -13.53
N VAL A 187 -6.29 -7.52 -12.62
CA VAL A 187 -7.59 -6.93 -12.97
C VAL A 187 -7.40 -5.78 -13.97
N LEU A 188 -6.47 -4.85 -13.70
CA LEU A 188 -6.18 -3.72 -14.58
C LEU A 188 -5.68 -4.20 -15.96
N LYS A 189 -4.74 -5.15 -16.02
CA LYS A 189 -4.30 -5.71 -17.31
C LYS A 189 -5.47 -6.39 -18.05
N LYS A 190 -6.33 -7.13 -17.35
CA LYS A 190 -7.49 -7.82 -17.94
C LYS A 190 -8.54 -6.84 -18.49
N THR A 191 -8.68 -5.64 -17.90
CA THR A 191 -9.53 -4.58 -18.47
C THR A 191 -8.89 -3.80 -19.60
N LYS A 192 -7.59 -4.01 -19.83
CA LYS A 192 -6.71 -3.21 -20.71
C LYS A 192 -6.40 -1.81 -20.17
N ALA A 193 -6.58 -1.57 -18.87
CA ALA A 193 -6.01 -0.39 -18.21
C ALA A 193 -4.48 -0.51 -18.16
N ASP A 194 -3.77 0.62 -18.09
CA ASP A 194 -2.32 0.63 -17.90
C ASP A 194 -1.95 0.71 -16.40
N PRO A 195 -1.64 -0.41 -15.72
CA PRO A 195 -1.31 -0.37 -14.30
C PRO A 195 0.06 0.28 -14.05
N PRO A 196 0.24 0.97 -12.91
CA PRO A 196 1.54 1.47 -12.49
C PRO A 196 2.51 0.32 -12.17
N GLU A 197 3.73 0.43 -12.68
CA GLU A 197 4.81 -0.55 -12.54
C GLU A 197 6.07 0.09 -11.95
N ARG A 198 6.83 -0.67 -11.16
CA ARG A 198 8.09 -0.17 -10.56
C ARG A 198 9.20 0.04 -11.59
N PHE A 199 9.20 -0.79 -12.64
CA PHE A 199 10.19 -0.74 -13.72
C PHE A 199 9.50 -1.07 -15.05
N PRO A 200 8.87 -0.06 -15.68
CA PRO A 200 8.19 -0.25 -16.96
C PRO A 200 9.12 -0.90 -17.98
N GLY A 201 8.65 -1.97 -18.63
CA GLY A 201 9.41 -2.70 -19.67
C GLY A 201 10.35 -3.80 -19.16
N LEU A 202 10.52 -3.98 -17.84
CA LEU A 202 11.32 -5.07 -17.26
C LEU A 202 10.45 -6.19 -16.65
N GLY A 203 9.38 -6.52 -17.36
CA GLY A 203 8.38 -7.52 -17.00
C GLY A 203 7.37 -7.04 -15.97
N ASP A 204 6.49 -7.96 -15.54
CA ASP A 204 5.38 -7.62 -14.65
C ASP A 204 5.88 -7.34 -13.23
N ARG A 205 6.08 -6.05 -12.92
CA ARG A 205 6.57 -5.56 -11.63
C ARG A 205 5.60 -4.57 -11.02
N PRO A 206 4.43 -5.04 -10.55
CA PRO A 206 3.43 -4.18 -9.92
C PRO A 206 4.01 -3.42 -8.72
N ILE A 207 3.51 -2.21 -8.51
CA ILE A 207 3.80 -1.46 -7.29
C ILE A 207 3.24 -2.17 -6.05
N GLY A 208 3.78 -1.85 -4.87
CA GLY A 208 3.35 -2.47 -3.62
C GLY A 208 2.04 -1.88 -3.10
N ALA A 209 1.35 -2.58 -2.20
CA ALA A 209 0.14 -2.04 -1.57
C ALA A 209 0.40 -0.73 -0.79
N ASN A 210 1.55 -0.60 -0.13
CA ASN A 210 1.95 0.65 0.52
C ASN A 210 2.19 1.81 -0.45
N GLU A 211 2.56 1.51 -1.69
CA GLU A 211 2.74 2.52 -2.73
C GLU A 211 1.38 3.03 -3.21
N TRP A 212 0.41 2.13 -3.40
CA TRP A 212 -1.00 2.51 -3.61
C TRP A 212 -1.53 3.35 -2.45
N ALA A 213 -1.16 3.01 -1.21
CA ALA A 213 -1.53 3.72 0.00
C ALA A 213 -0.84 5.08 0.17
N ASP A 214 0.13 5.46 -0.68
CA ASP A 214 0.84 6.73 -0.60
C ASP A 214 0.24 7.75 -1.59
N PRO A 215 -0.43 8.82 -1.12
CA PRO A 215 -0.97 9.86 -2.00
C PRO A 215 0.13 10.60 -2.77
N ASN A 216 1.39 10.45 -2.34
CA ASN A 216 2.55 11.04 -3.00
C ASN A 216 3.33 10.07 -3.88
N SER A 217 2.81 8.87 -4.14
CA SER A 217 3.45 7.89 -5.01
C SER A 217 3.86 8.48 -6.36
N THR A 218 5.15 8.44 -6.65
CA THR A 218 5.69 8.90 -7.94
C THR A 218 5.25 7.98 -9.08
N TYR A 219 5.12 6.68 -8.84
CA TYR A 219 4.64 5.72 -9.84
C TYR A 219 3.21 6.03 -10.30
N LEU A 220 2.31 6.37 -9.37
CA LEU A 220 0.92 6.71 -9.68
C LEU A 220 0.82 8.06 -10.38
N LYS A 221 1.50 9.08 -9.87
CA LYS A 221 1.53 10.42 -10.48
C LYS A 221 2.10 10.40 -11.91
N ASN A 222 3.10 9.55 -12.17
CA ASN A 222 3.70 9.43 -13.50
C ASN A 222 2.86 8.62 -14.49
N ASN A 223 1.98 7.73 -14.01
CA ASN A 223 1.16 6.87 -14.88
C ASN A 223 0.05 7.65 -15.62
N LYS A 224 -0.31 8.88 -15.20
CA LYS A 224 -1.31 9.79 -15.83
C LYS A 224 -2.74 9.23 -16.00
N HIS A 225 -2.94 7.92 -15.93
CA HIS A 225 -4.26 7.28 -16.06
C HIS A 225 -4.99 7.16 -14.72
N PHE A 226 -4.32 7.49 -13.60
CA PHE A 226 -4.94 7.54 -12.27
C PHE A 226 -4.89 8.95 -11.70
N ARG A 227 -5.98 9.37 -11.08
CA ARG A 227 -6.02 10.53 -10.19
C ARG A 227 -6.30 10.11 -8.76
N LEU A 228 -5.76 10.86 -7.82
CA LEU A 228 -6.17 10.76 -6.42
C LEU A 228 -7.62 11.26 -6.31
N VAL A 229 -8.47 10.53 -5.60
CA VAL A 229 -9.86 10.91 -5.31
C VAL A 229 -9.86 11.69 -4.00
N ASP A 230 -10.48 12.87 -4.00
CA ASP A 230 -10.62 13.65 -2.77
C ASP A 230 -11.56 12.92 -1.78
N PRO A 231 -11.28 12.93 -0.47
CA PRO A 231 -12.15 12.28 0.51
C PRO A 231 -13.61 12.75 0.51
N SER A 232 -13.90 13.95 -0.01
CA SER A 232 -15.26 14.47 -0.17
C SER A 232 -15.99 13.94 -1.40
N GLU A 233 -15.27 13.36 -2.37
CA GLU A 233 -15.89 12.74 -3.54
C GLU A 233 -16.48 11.38 -3.19
N PRO A 234 -17.66 11.03 -3.71
CA PRO A 234 -18.20 9.70 -3.54
C PRO A 234 -17.31 8.67 -4.23
N LEU A 235 -17.14 7.52 -3.59
CA LEU A 235 -16.49 6.36 -4.18
C LEU A 235 -17.29 5.86 -5.38
N GLN A 236 -16.59 5.33 -6.37
CA GLN A 236 -17.19 4.75 -7.57
C GLN A 236 -16.74 3.30 -7.74
N GLU A 237 -17.61 2.50 -8.35
CA GLU A 237 -17.26 1.14 -8.75
C GLU A 237 -15.97 1.15 -9.60
N GLY A 238 -15.01 0.31 -9.22
CA GLY A 238 -13.74 0.19 -9.91
C GLY A 238 -12.64 1.16 -9.45
N ASP A 239 -12.93 2.08 -8.53
CA ASP A 239 -11.87 2.83 -7.86
C ASP A 239 -10.92 1.88 -7.12
N ILE A 240 -9.63 2.19 -7.11
CA ILE A 240 -8.62 1.43 -6.38
C ILE A 240 -8.50 2.02 -4.98
N ILE A 241 -8.84 1.24 -3.95
CA ILE A 241 -8.76 1.65 -2.55
C ILE A 241 -7.60 0.94 -1.86
N ALA A 242 -6.78 1.69 -1.13
CA ALA A 242 -5.59 1.19 -0.47
C ALA A 242 -5.51 1.64 0.99
N PHE A 243 -5.04 0.74 1.84
CA PHE A 243 -4.92 0.90 3.27
C PHE A 243 -3.45 0.80 3.68
N GLY A 244 -2.87 1.92 4.09
CA GLY A 244 -1.52 2.00 4.61
C GLY A 244 -1.49 1.51 6.06
N ARG A 245 -0.56 0.60 6.38
CA ARG A 245 -0.32 0.16 7.76
C ARG A 245 1.08 0.49 8.23
N LYS A 246 1.26 0.76 9.52
CA LYS A 246 2.57 1.18 10.08
C LYS A 246 3.66 0.11 9.93
N SER A 247 3.27 -1.16 9.90
CA SER A 247 4.13 -2.27 9.48
C SER A 247 4.19 -2.32 7.95
N THR A 248 5.28 -2.83 7.37
CA THR A 248 5.52 -2.96 5.91
C THR A 248 4.45 -3.72 5.09
N SER A 249 3.35 -4.14 5.71
CA SER A 249 2.19 -4.81 5.11
C SER A 249 1.07 -3.79 4.89
N GLY A 250 0.95 -3.25 3.67
CA GLY A 250 -0.25 -2.52 3.23
C GLY A 250 -1.29 -3.47 2.66
N HIS A 251 -2.50 -2.97 2.40
CA HIS A 251 -3.53 -3.72 1.68
C HIS A 251 -4.14 -2.86 0.57
N VAL A 252 -4.60 -3.47 -0.51
CA VAL A 252 -5.20 -2.75 -1.64
C VAL A 252 -6.30 -3.60 -2.27
N GLY A 253 -7.34 -2.99 -2.81
CA GLY A 253 -8.41 -3.66 -3.53
C GLY A 253 -9.14 -2.72 -4.46
N ILE A 254 -10.31 -3.16 -4.91
CA ILE A 254 -11.12 -2.45 -5.91
C ILE A 254 -12.51 -2.24 -5.33
N VAL A 255 -13.00 -1.01 -5.33
CA VAL A 255 -14.33 -0.65 -4.82
C VAL A 255 -15.40 -1.41 -5.61
N ALA A 256 -16.29 -2.08 -4.87
CA ALA A 256 -17.38 -2.87 -5.43
C ALA A 256 -18.51 -1.98 -5.94
N LYS A 257 -19.48 -2.59 -6.62
CA LYS A 257 -20.65 -1.88 -7.19
C LYS A 257 -21.48 -1.12 -6.15
N ASP A 258 -21.59 -1.64 -4.93
CA ASP A 258 -22.36 -1.01 -3.85
C ASP A 258 -21.61 0.15 -3.17
N THR A 259 -20.35 0.40 -3.52
CA THR A 259 -19.46 1.45 -2.98
C THR A 259 -19.19 1.42 -1.48
N SER A 260 -19.85 0.54 -0.73
CA SER A 260 -19.62 0.32 0.71
C SER A 260 -18.66 -0.82 0.98
N ARG A 261 -18.28 -1.56 -0.08
CA ARG A 261 -17.41 -2.71 -0.02
C ARG A 261 -16.28 -2.60 -1.03
N TYR A 262 -15.24 -3.40 -0.82
CA TYR A 262 -14.13 -3.54 -1.74
C TYR A 262 -13.75 -5.00 -1.92
N ILE A 263 -13.28 -5.33 -3.12
CA ILE A 263 -12.88 -6.68 -3.52
C ILE A 263 -11.36 -6.75 -3.53
N SER A 264 -10.79 -7.69 -2.80
CA SER A 264 -9.33 -7.87 -2.72
C SER A 264 -8.94 -9.32 -2.50
N ALA A 265 -7.69 -9.66 -2.84
CA ALA A 265 -7.10 -10.94 -2.46
C ALA A 265 -6.83 -10.99 -0.96
N GLY A 266 -7.52 -11.89 -0.27
CA GLY A 266 -7.24 -12.31 1.10
C GLY A 266 -6.26 -13.49 1.15
N ALA A 267 -6.14 -14.09 2.33
CA ALA A 267 -5.20 -15.20 2.55
C ALA A 267 -5.59 -16.45 1.76
N GLU A 268 -6.89 -16.76 1.68
CA GLU A 268 -7.38 -17.99 1.07
C GLU A 268 -7.98 -17.78 -0.33
N LYS A 269 -8.59 -16.63 -0.56
CA LYS A 269 -9.33 -16.33 -1.78
C LYS A 269 -9.51 -14.82 -1.97
N VAL A 270 -10.02 -14.43 -3.13
CA VAL A 270 -10.55 -13.10 -3.38
C VAL A 270 -11.86 -12.94 -2.62
N GLU A 271 -11.96 -11.87 -1.84
CA GLU A 271 -13.06 -11.61 -0.92
C GLU A 271 -13.62 -10.21 -1.16
N ASN A 272 -14.93 -10.09 -1.04
CA ASN A 272 -15.64 -8.83 -1.02
C ASN A 272 -15.88 -8.45 0.45
N LYS A 273 -15.27 -7.36 0.93
CA LYS A 273 -15.25 -6.95 2.35
C LYS A 273 -15.84 -5.56 2.54
N PRO A 274 -16.48 -5.27 3.69
CA PRO A 274 -16.86 -3.90 4.01
C PRO A 274 -15.63 -2.99 3.96
N ILE A 275 -15.80 -1.80 3.39
CA ILE A 275 -14.80 -0.74 3.52
C ILE A 275 -14.80 -0.34 4.99
N PRO A 276 -13.64 -0.32 5.63
CA PRO A 276 -13.62 -0.01 7.03
C PRO A 276 -13.90 1.44 7.31
N ASN A 277 -14.62 1.69 8.39
CA ASN A 277 -14.86 3.03 8.90
C ASN A 277 -13.82 3.32 9.99
N ASP A 278 -13.44 4.58 10.14
CA ASP A 278 -12.42 5.02 11.11
C ASP A 278 -12.74 4.62 12.58
N ASP A 279 -14.00 4.28 12.87
CA ASP A 279 -14.48 3.91 14.20
C ASP A 279 -14.23 2.42 14.58
N THR A 280 -13.92 1.54 13.62
CA THR A 280 -13.74 0.11 13.91
C THR A 280 -12.33 -0.20 14.44
N LYS A 281 -12.24 -0.39 15.76
CA LYS A 281 -10.99 -0.64 16.51
C LYS A 281 -10.27 -1.97 16.20
N GLU A 282 -10.87 -2.90 15.47
CA GLU A 282 -10.16 -4.12 15.05
C GLU A 282 -9.13 -3.86 13.93
N GLU A 283 -9.11 -2.63 13.39
CA GLU A 283 -8.18 -2.13 12.39
C GLU A 283 -7.10 -1.19 12.92
N GLU A 284 -6.76 -1.29 14.21
CA GLU A 284 -5.80 -0.46 14.98
C GLU A 284 -4.39 -0.25 14.36
N LYS A 285 -4.15 -0.63 13.10
CA LYS A 285 -2.92 -0.39 12.34
C LYS A 285 -3.10 0.35 11.02
N ILE A 286 -4.32 0.59 10.52
CA ILE A 286 -4.51 1.43 9.33
C ILE A 286 -4.29 2.88 9.74
N PHE A 287 -3.27 3.51 9.17
CA PHE A 287 -2.96 4.91 9.47
C PHE A 287 -3.40 5.85 8.34
N ARG A 288 -3.82 5.28 7.21
CA ARG A 288 -4.14 6.02 6.00
C ARG A 288 -4.95 5.16 5.05
N THR A 289 -5.98 5.77 4.46
CA THR A 289 -6.72 5.24 3.32
C THR A 289 -6.52 6.19 2.15
N THR A 290 -6.22 5.65 0.97
CA THR A 290 -6.15 6.41 -0.28
C THR A 290 -7.01 5.75 -1.34
N VAL A 291 -7.58 6.56 -2.21
CA VAL A 291 -8.43 6.11 -3.30
C VAL A 291 -7.93 6.70 -4.61
N TRP A 292 -7.77 5.85 -5.62
CA TRP A 292 -7.31 6.22 -6.95
C TRP A 292 -8.36 5.85 -7.98
N ARG A 293 -8.71 6.83 -8.82
CA ARG A 293 -9.69 6.65 -9.90
C ARG A 293 -9.00 6.63 -11.25
N TYR A 294 -9.36 5.64 -12.08
CA TYR A 294 -8.91 5.57 -13.47
C TYR A 294 -9.64 6.63 -14.31
N VAL A 295 -8.92 7.41 -15.13
CA VAL A 295 -9.46 8.60 -15.82
C VAL A 295 -9.34 8.61 -17.34
N GLU A 296 -8.83 7.54 -17.95
CA GLU A 296 -8.64 7.48 -19.42
C GLU A 296 -9.95 7.41 -20.21
#